data_AF-A0A199VKQ0-F1
#
_entry.id   AF-A0A199VKQ0-F1
#
_cell.length_a   1.000
_cell.length_b   1.000
_cell.length_c   1.000
_cell.angle_alpha   90.00
_cell.angle_beta   90.00
_cell.angle_gamma   90.00
#
_symmetry.space_group_name_H-M   'P 1'
#
loop_
_entity.id
_entity.type
_entity.pdbx_description
1 polymer ?
#
loop_
_entity_poly.entity_id
_entity_poly.type
_entity_poly.pdbx_seq_one_letter_code
_entity_poly.pdbx_strand_id
1 'polypeptide(L)'
;MQMLRRRSGVFQIFKQTVERCERHNAKKKGHIAGLTCFADLTSEEFTARFHPIEYPPWVYEKMREERERKALRYAREEREREALRYAGPPEDLTCFGCGGPY
;
A
#
# COMPACT_ATOMS: atom_id res chain seq x y z
N MET A 1 27.84 -9.05 33.22
CA MET A 1 27.78 -9.41 31.79
C MET A 1 26.41 -9.07 31.19
N GLN A 2 26.21 -7.86 30.63
CA GLN A 2 24.93 -7.50 29.97
C GLN A 2 25.07 -6.94 28.53
N MET A 3 26.29 -6.78 27.99
CA MET A 3 26.49 -6.06 26.72
C MET A 3 26.54 -6.92 25.44
N LEU A 4 26.45 -8.25 25.53
CA LEU A 4 26.57 -9.15 24.38
C LEU A 4 25.24 -9.67 23.81
N ARG A 5 24.11 -9.52 24.52
CA ARG A 5 22.81 -10.05 24.09
C ARG A 5 21.98 -9.11 23.22
N ARG A 6 22.35 -7.82 23.12
CA ARG A 6 21.62 -6.83 22.31
C ARG A 6 21.92 -6.90 20.81
N ARG A 7 23.13 -7.33 20.42
CA ARG A 7 23.61 -7.23 19.03
C ARG A 7 22.91 -8.18 18.06
N SER A 8 22.56 -9.39 18.50
CA SER A 8 21.90 -10.38 17.63
C SER A 8 20.45 -10.02 17.33
N GLY A 9 19.70 -9.51 18.31
CA GLY A 9 18.31 -9.10 18.14
C GLY A 9 18.17 -7.88 17.21
N VAL A 10 19.01 -6.87 17.40
CA VAL A 10 19.02 -5.65 16.57
C VAL A 10 19.39 -5.98 15.12
N PHE A 11 20.38 -6.84 14.91
CA PHE A 11 20.75 -7.27 13.56
C PHE A 11 19.60 -7.99 12.83
N GLN A 12 18.81 -8.77 13.56
CA GLN A 12 17.66 -9.46 12.98
C GLN A 12 16.52 -8.49 12.62
N ILE A 13 16.30 -7.45 13.43
CA ILE A 13 15.37 -6.36 13.12
C ILE A 13 15.84 -5.62 11.86
N PHE A 14 17.13 -5.27 11.79
CA PHE A 14 17.72 -4.62 10.63
C PHE A 14 17.51 -5.44 9.35
N LYS A 15 17.77 -6.75 9.38
CA LYS A 15 17.55 -7.64 8.23
C LYS A 15 16.09 -7.61 7.76
N GLN A 16 15.14 -7.68 8.68
CA GLN A 16 13.71 -7.59 8.34
C GLN A 16 13.36 -6.23 7.72
N THR A 17 13.96 -5.14 8.20
CA THR A 17 13.76 -3.79 7.64
C THR A 17 14.29 -3.71 6.21
N VAL A 18 15.48 -4.26 5.93
CA VAL A 18 16.05 -4.34 4.57
C VAL A 18 15.11 -5.07 3.61
N GLU A 19 14.67 -6.28 3.98
CA GLU A 19 13.75 -7.08 3.16
C GLU A 19 12.41 -6.37 2.92
N ARG A 20 11.95 -5.53 3.86
CA ARG A 20 10.74 -4.72 3.71
C ARG A 20 10.95 -3.55 2.75
N CYS A 21 12.10 -2.87 2.82
CA CYS A 21 12.47 -1.79 1.90
C CYS A 21 12.61 -2.32 0.46
N GLU A 22 13.29 -3.44 0.26
CA GLU A 22 13.45 -4.07 -1.06
C GLU A 22 12.10 -4.46 -1.68
N ARG A 23 11.25 -5.15 -0.92
CA ARG A 23 9.89 -5.51 -1.37
C ARG A 23 9.02 -4.29 -1.69
N HIS A 24 9.24 -3.17 -1.01
CA HIS A 24 8.52 -1.92 -1.30
C HIS A 24 9.05 -1.25 -2.57
N ASN A 25 10.37 -1.17 -2.73
CA ASN A 25 11.02 -0.57 -3.89
C ASN A 25 10.77 -1.37 -5.18
N ALA A 26 10.67 -2.70 -5.07
CA ALA A 26 10.27 -3.57 -6.19
C ALA A 26 8.89 -3.21 -6.77
N LYS A 27 7.99 -2.63 -5.96
CA LYS A 27 6.66 -2.19 -6.41
C LYS A 27 6.69 -0.88 -7.20
N LYS A 28 7.86 -0.25 -7.38
CA LYS A 28 8.08 1.02 -8.12
C LYS A 28 7.02 2.08 -7.80
N LYS A 29 6.64 2.18 -6.53
CA LYS A 29 5.83 3.30 -6.05
C LYS A 29 6.69 4.56 -6.20
N GLY A 30 6.10 5.71 -6.52
CA GLY A 30 6.82 6.97 -6.83
C GLY A 30 7.68 7.56 -5.69
N HIS A 31 8.06 6.76 -4.69
CA HIS A 31 9.02 7.06 -3.64
C HIS A 31 9.80 5.79 -3.29
N ILE A 32 11.07 5.96 -2.90
CA ILE A 32 11.98 4.88 -2.50
C ILE A 32 12.01 4.80 -0.97
N ALA A 33 11.82 3.60 -0.43
CA ALA A 33 12.09 3.31 0.97
C ALA A 33 13.58 3.05 1.15
N GLY A 34 14.24 3.87 1.99
CA GLY A 34 15.67 3.76 2.29
C GLY A 34 15.92 3.29 3.72
N LEU A 35 17.14 2.82 3.97
CA LEU A 35 17.61 2.53 5.32
C LEU A 35 17.97 3.85 6.00
N THR A 36 17.45 4.04 7.21
CA THR A 36 17.66 5.23 8.03
C THR A 36 18.27 4.84 9.37
N CYS A 37 18.58 5.81 10.22
CA CYS A 37 19.01 5.58 11.60
C CYS A 37 17.96 4.85 12.48
N PHE A 38 16.75 4.63 11.96
CA PHE A 38 15.68 3.88 12.61
C PHE A 38 15.60 2.41 12.17
N ALA A 39 16.49 1.96 11.28
CA ALA A 39 16.42 0.60 10.73
C ALA A 39 16.60 -0.52 11.77
N ASP A 40 17.19 -0.17 12.91
CA ASP A 40 17.47 -1.03 14.06
C ASP A 40 16.30 -1.12 15.05
N LEU A 41 15.23 -0.37 14.82
CA LEU A 41 14.06 -0.30 15.71
C LEU A 41 12.89 -1.08 15.14
N THR A 42 12.14 -1.74 16.02
CA THR A 42 10.82 -2.24 15.63
C THR A 42 9.82 -1.09 15.48
N SER A 43 8.71 -1.33 14.79
CA SER A 43 7.63 -0.33 14.66
C SER A 43 7.12 0.12 16.03
N GLU A 44 7.02 -0.81 16.99
CA GLU A 44 6.58 -0.53 18.37
C GLU A 44 7.59 0.32 19.12
N GLU A 45 8.88 -0.01 19.02
CA GLU A 45 9.97 0.76 19.67
C GLU A 45 10.11 2.16 19.08
N PHE A 46 9.99 2.28 17.76
CA PHE A 46 9.98 3.58 17.09
C PHE A 46 8.79 4.42 17.59
N THR A 47 7.61 3.81 17.67
CA THR A 47 6.39 4.48 18.10
C THR A 47 6.47 4.87 19.58
N ALA A 48 6.97 4.01 20.47
CA ALA A 48 7.15 4.34 21.88
C ALA A 48 8.16 5.48 22.13
N ARG A 49 9.23 5.57 21.33
CA ARG A 49 10.30 6.57 21.49
C ARG A 49 10.03 7.88 20.80
N PHE A 50 9.42 7.81 19.63
CA PHE A 50 9.24 8.95 18.73
C PHE A 50 7.77 9.25 18.47
N HIS A 51 6.86 8.72 19.30
CA HIS A 51 5.44 9.07 19.23
C HIS A 51 5.34 10.59 19.14
N PRO A 52 4.97 11.11 17.97
CA PRO A 52 4.83 12.54 17.82
C PRO A 52 3.48 12.87 18.45
N ILE A 53 3.49 13.84 19.36
CA ILE A 53 2.42 14.81 19.63
C ILE A 53 1.02 14.18 19.54
N GLU A 54 0.35 13.97 20.68
CA GLU A 54 -1.09 13.70 20.71
C GLU A 54 -1.79 14.70 19.78
N TYR A 55 -2.20 14.21 18.61
CA TYR A 55 -2.90 15.07 17.67
C TYR A 55 -4.28 15.33 18.27
N PRO A 56 -4.76 16.59 18.24
CA PRO A 56 -6.08 16.87 18.76
C PRO A 56 -7.14 16.04 18.01
N PRO A 57 -8.25 15.63 18.67
CA PRO A 57 -9.20 14.64 18.15
C PRO A 57 -9.70 14.87 16.72
N TRP A 58 -9.90 16.14 16.34
CA TRP A 58 -10.36 16.53 15.00
C TRP A 58 -9.38 16.15 13.86
N VAL A 59 -8.08 15.96 14.17
CA VAL A 59 -7.10 15.45 13.19
C VAL A 59 -7.38 13.98 12.88
N TYR A 60 -7.68 13.18 13.90
CA TYR A 60 -8.02 11.77 13.72
C TYR A 60 -9.34 11.58 12.97
N GLU A 61 -10.32 12.44 13.22
CA GLU A 61 -11.59 12.47 12.48
C GLU A 61 -11.35 12.74 11.00
N LYS A 62 -10.62 13.81 10.65
CA LYS A 62 -10.27 14.09 9.24
C LYS A 62 -9.53 12.94 8.57
N MET A 63 -8.55 12.32 9.24
CA MET A 63 -7.84 11.17 8.68
C MET A 63 -8.76 9.95 8.47
N ARG A 64 -9.76 9.75 9.34
CA ARG A 64 -10.76 8.68 9.19
C ARG A 64 -11.64 8.96 7.96
N GLU A 65 -12.19 10.16 7.85
CA GLU A 65 -13.02 10.58 6.72
C GLU A 65 -12.28 10.41 5.38
N GLU A 66 -11.00 10.78 5.31
CA GLU A 66 -10.21 10.59 4.09
C GLU A 66 -10.01 9.13 3.70
N ARG A 67 -9.80 8.23 4.68
CA ARG A 67 -9.69 6.79 4.43
C ARG A 67 -11.00 6.24 3.91
N GLU A 68 -12.13 6.63 4.51
CA GLU A 68 -13.47 6.22 4.09
C GLU A 68 -13.79 6.73 2.68
N ARG A 69 -13.51 8.00 2.39
CA ARG A 69 -13.66 8.59 1.05
C ARG A 69 -12.84 7.84 0.01
N LYS A 70 -11.59 7.49 0.34
CA LYS A 70 -10.72 6.72 -0.55
C LYS A 70 -11.22 5.29 -0.74
N ALA A 71 -11.72 4.63 0.31
CA ALA A 71 -12.31 3.30 0.23
C ALA A 71 -13.58 3.29 -0.63
N LEU A 72 -14.46 4.29 -0.49
CA LEU A 72 -15.65 4.45 -1.33
C LEU A 72 -15.28 4.64 -2.80
N ARG A 73 -14.24 5.43 -3.08
CA ARG A 73 -13.73 5.60 -4.44
C ARG A 73 -13.24 4.27 -5.03
N TYR A 74 -12.45 3.50 -4.28
CA TYR A 74 -12.03 2.17 -4.72
C TYR A 74 -13.19 1.20 -4.92
N ALA A 75 -14.18 1.21 -4.02
CA ALA A 75 -15.37 0.36 -4.15
C ALA A 75 -16.18 0.71 -5.40
N ARG A 76 -16.27 2.00 -5.75
CA ARG A 76 -16.90 2.45 -7.00
C ARG A 76 -16.11 1.98 -8.21
N GLU A 77 -14.79 2.19 -8.22
CA GLU A 77 -13.90 1.73 -9.30
C GLU A 77 -14.00 0.20 -9.49
N GLU A 78 -14.05 -0.58 -8.41
CA GLU A 78 -14.24 -2.03 -8.46
C GLU A 78 -15.61 -2.42 -9.01
N ARG A 79 -16.69 -1.73 -8.61
CA ARG A 79 -18.04 -1.97 -9.18
C ARG A 79 -18.10 -1.64 -10.67
N GLU A 80 -17.53 -0.53 -11.09
CA GLU A 80 -17.45 -0.15 -12.52
C GLU A 80 -16.63 -1.20 -13.29
N ARG A 81 -15.53 -1.68 -12.72
CA ARG A 81 -14.70 -2.74 -13.32
C ARG A 81 -15.44 -4.09 -13.39
N GLU A 82 -16.22 -4.43 -12.38
CA GLU A 82 -17.05 -5.66 -12.35
C GLU A 82 -18.19 -5.57 -13.36
N ALA A 83 -18.86 -4.41 -13.46
CA ALA A 83 -19.88 -4.15 -14.47
C ALA A 83 -19.31 -4.30 -15.89
N LEU A 84 -18.10 -3.78 -16.15
CA LEU A 84 -17.40 -3.97 -17.44
C LEU A 84 -17.05 -5.44 -17.71
N ARG A 85 -16.73 -6.24 -16.69
CA ARG A 85 -16.50 -7.69 -16.88
C ARG A 85 -17.78 -8.40 -17.31
N TYR A 86 -18.93 -8.01 -16.74
CA TYR A 86 -20.22 -8.66 -17.01
C TYR A 86 -20.90 -8.14 -18.28
N ALA A 87 -20.64 -6.89 -18.67
CA ALA A 87 -21.24 -6.25 -19.84
C ALA A 87 -20.83 -6.89 -21.19
N GLY A 88 -19.88 -7.84 -21.20
CA GLY A 88 -19.30 -8.38 -22.43
C GLY A 88 -18.51 -7.31 -23.20
N PRO A 89 -17.72 -7.67 -24.23
CA PRO A 89 -17.26 -6.66 -25.17
C PRO A 89 -18.50 -5.96 -25.75
N PRO A 90 -18.47 -4.64 -25.98
CA PRO A 90 -19.57 -3.97 -26.66
C PRO A 90 -19.86 -4.77 -27.92
N GLU A 91 -21.13 -5.12 -28.11
CA GLU A 91 -21.58 -5.73 -29.34
C GLU A 91 -21.20 -4.73 -30.44
N ASP A 92 -20.09 -5.00 -31.15
CA ASP A 92 -19.73 -4.27 -32.35
C ASP A 92 -20.83 -4.58 -33.36
N LEU A 93 -21.92 -3.82 -33.28
CA LEU A 93 -22.99 -3.70 -34.27
C LEU A 93 -22.47 -3.10 -35.60
N THR A 94 -21.14 -3.04 -35.78
CA THR A 94 -20.46 -2.71 -37.02
C THR A 94 -20.02 -3.95 -37.80
N CYS A 95 -20.52 -5.16 -37.49
CA CYS A 95 -20.58 -6.24 -38.48
C CYS A 95 -21.70 -5.98 -39.51
N PHE A 96 -21.70 -4.78 -40.10
CA PHE A 96 -22.39 -4.51 -41.36
C PHE A 96 -21.42 -4.88 -42.49
N GLY A 97 -21.59 -6.10 -43.01
CA GLY A 97 -21.16 -6.50 -44.34
C GLY A 97 -19.71 -6.94 -44.48
N CYS A 98 -19.51 -8.25 -44.66
CA CYS A 98 -18.65 -8.81 -45.70
C CYS A 98 -18.87 -10.33 -45.78
N GLY A 99 -19.42 -10.82 -46.90
CA GLY A 99 -19.33 -12.23 -47.27
C GLY A 99 -20.62 -12.94 -47.71
N GLY A 100 -21.31 -12.43 -48.74
CA GLY A 100 -21.68 -13.36 -49.81
C GLY A 100 -20.38 -13.66 -50.59
N PRO A 101 -20.11 -14.90 -51.04
CA PRO A 101 -20.91 -15.55 -52.06
C PRO A 101 -21.12 -17.08 -51.86
N TYR A 102 -21.97 -17.63 -52.73
CA TYR A 102 -22.39 -19.03 -52.93
C TYR A 102 -23.64 -19.48 -52.15
#